data_AF-A0A2S7TIQ9-F1
#
_entry.id   AF-A0A2S7TIQ9-F1
#
_cell.length_a   1.000
_cell.length_b   1.000
_cell.length_c   1.000
_cell.angle_alpha   90.00
_cell.angle_beta   90.00
_cell.angle_gamma   90.00
#
_symmetry.space_group_name_H-M   'P 1'
#
loop_
_entity.id
_entity.type
_entity.pdbx_description
1 polymer ?
#
loop_
_entity_poly.entity_id
_entity_poly.type
_entity_poly.pdbx_seq_one_letter_code
_entity_poly.pdbx_strand_id
1 'polypeptide(L)'
;MYDFRTNSRITASGAYIFGKQGLISFDYTFRDYTNMAFSGGNFNDINQNFEREYRNTNAINIGTEWRFDRLSVRGGYLYEENPNTVAAKGGTNNDDNTQGYSLGLGYDFGSILVDLSYRNTERQDFESMYRPGDVAINSNACRFSGTIRINL
;
A
#
# COMPACT_ATOMS: atom_id res chain seq x y z
N MET A 1 -17.08 11.27 -27.41
CA MET A 1 -16.55 11.79 -26.14
C MET A 1 -16.32 10.58 -25.27
N TYR A 2 -15.07 10.30 -24.88
CA TYR A 2 -14.68 9.06 -24.19
C TYR A 2 -14.65 9.34 -22.68
N ASP A 3 -15.47 8.66 -21.90
CA ASP A 3 -15.47 8.76 -20.44
C ASP A 3 -14.65 7.61 -19.85
N PHE A 4 -13.58 7.96 -19.14
CA PHE A 4 -12.72 7.02 -18.43
C PHE A 4 -13.14 6.97 -16.96
N ARG A 5 -13.64 5.82 -16.52
CA ARG A 5 -14.07 5.61 -15.14
C ARG A 5 -12.90 5.05 -14.32
N THR A 6 -12.34 5.87 -13.45
CA THR A 6 -11.28 5.44 -12.52
C THR A 6 -11.81 4.36 -11.57
N ASN A 7 -10.94 3.41 -11.26
CA ASN A 7 -11.17 2.31 -10.33
C ASN A 7 -11.84 2.74 -9.01
N SER A 8 -12.79 1.93 -8.51
CA SER A 8 -13.48 2.20 -7.24
C SER A 8 -12.63 1.70 -6.07
N ARG A 9 -12.46 2.53 -5.04
CA ARG A 9 -11.71 2.20 -3.82
C ARG A 9 -12.59 2.37 -2.59
N ILE A 10 -12.68 1.34 -1.77
CA ILE A 10 -13.33 1.37 -0.47
C ILE A 10 -12.25 1.15 0.59
N THR A 11 -12.19 2.01 1.60
CA THR A 11 -11.26 1.86 2.72
C THR A 11 -12.07 1.83 4.02
N ALA A 12 -11.88 0.77 4.80
CA ALA A 12 -12.37 0.66 6.17
C ALA A 12 -11.18 0.85 7.11
N SER A 13 -11.28 1.84 8.00
CA SER A 13 -10.22 2.23 8.92
C SER A 13 -10.73 2.18 10.36
N GLY A 14 -9.90 1.71 11.27
CA GLY A 14 -10.19 1.67 12.70
C GLY A 14 -8.94 1.98 13.52
N ALA A 15 -9.12 2.68 14.63
CA ALA A 15 -8.05 2.93 15.58
C ALA A 15 -8.57 2.85 17.01
N TYR A 16 -7.75 2.28 17.89
CA TYR A 16 -8.02 2.20 19.31
C TYR A 16 -6.94 2.95 20.09
N ILE A 17 -7.36 3.88 20.95
CA ILE A 17 -6.47 4.77 21.69
C ILE A 17 -6.39 4.31 23.15
N PHE A 18 -5.18 3.98 23.60
CA PHE A 18 -4.86 3.61 24.98
C PHE A 18 -4.51 4.87 25.78
N GLY A 19 -5.51 5.75 25.98
CA GLY A 19 -5.34 6.98 26.74
C GLY A 19 -4.19 7.86 26.22
N LYS A 20 -3.25 8.22 27.10
CA LYS A 20 -2.04 8.98 26.74
C LYS A 20 -0.84 8.10 26.36
N GLN A 21 -0.96 6.78 26.52
CA GLN A 21 0.13 5.83 26.41
C GLN A 21 0.33 5.34 24.97
N GLY A 22 -0.68 5.42 24.11
CA GLY A 22 -0.51 4.96 22.74
C GLY A 22 -1.80 4.72 21.98
N LEU A 23 -1.66 4.16 20.78
CA LEU A 23 -2.74 3.71 19.93
C LEU A 23 -2.30 2.53 19.05
N ILE A 24 -3.29 1.78 18.58
CA ILE A 24 -3.16 0.84 17.47
C ILE A 24 -4.15 1.27 16.39
N SER A 25 -3.70 1.28 15.14
CA SER A 25 -4.50 1.57 13.95
C SER A 25 -4.46 0.42 12.97
N PHE A 26 -5.57 0.22 12.28
CA PHE A 26 -5.74 -0.79 11.25
C PHE A 26 -6.53 -0.19 10.09
N ASP A 27 -6.00 -0.28 8.88
CA ASP A 27 -6.69 0.12 7.66
C ASP A 27 -6.76 -1.07 6.70
N TYR A 28 -7.97 -1.36 6.22
CA TYR A 28 -8.23 -2.32 5.17
C TYR A 28 -8.80 -1.59 3.95
N THR A 29 -8.07 -1.62 2.85
CA THR A 29 -8.50 -1.06 1.57
C THR A 29 -8.85 -2.21 0.64
N PHE A 30 -10.04 -2.14 0.07
CA PHE A 30 -10.49 -2.95 -1.05
C PHE A 30 -10.55 -2.08 -2.31
N ARG A 31 -9.92 -2.52 -3.40
CA ARG A 31 -10.03 -1.85 -4.70
C ARG A 31 -10.74 -2.77 -5.69
N ASP A 32 -11.84 -2.27 -6.23
CA ASP A 32 -12.73 -2.99 -7.15
C ASP A 32 -12.47 -2.58 -8.60
N TYR A 33 -11.56 -3.32 -9.25
CA TYR A 33 -11.16 -3.09 -10.64
C TYR A 33 -12.22 -3.53 -11.67
N THR A 34 -13.32 -4.15 -11.23
CA THR A 34 -14.37 -4.74 -12.09
C THR A 34 -15.26 -3.70 -12.80
N ASN A 35 -15.10 -2.40 -12.52
CA ASN A 35 -15.92 -1.33 -13.09
C ASN A 35 -15.26 -0.54 -14.23
N MET A 36 -14.13 -1.02 -14.77
CA MET A 36 -13.53 -0.45 -15.98
C MET A 36 -14.31 -0.93 -17.21
N ALA A 37 -15.39 -0.23 -17.56
CA ALA A 37 -16.17 -0.48 -18.76
C ALA A 37 -16.11 0.74 -19.69
N PHE A 38 -15.62 0.55 -20.92
CA PHE A 38 -15.79 1.53 -21.99
C PHE A 38 -17.21 1.40 -22.55
N SER A 39 -17.98 2.49 -22.60
CA SER A 39 -19.30 2.52 -23.25
C SER A 39 -19.28 3.43 -24.48
N GLY A 40 -19.81 2.96 -25.62
CA GLY A 40 -19.98 3.77 -26.84
C GLY A 40 -19.85 3.07 -28.20
N GLY A 41 -19.73 1.74 -28.26
CA GLY A 41 -19.58 0.96 -29.51
C GLY A 41 -19.60 -0.56 -29.29
N ASN A 42 -19.33 -1.35 -30.33
CA ASN A 42 -19.29 -2.83 -30.28
C ASN A 42 -17.97 -3.30 -29.62
N PHE A 43 -17.90 -3.19 -28.29
CA PHE A 43 -16.71 -3.48 -27.46
C PHE A 43 -16.92 -4.66 -26.51
N ASN A 44 -17.82 -5.59 -26.84
CA ASN A 44 -18.10 -6.77 -26.02
C ASN A 44 -16.85 -7.63 -25.77
N ASP A 45 -15.94 -7.74 -26.75
CA ASP A 45 -14.70 -8.52 -26.61
C ASP A 45 -13.69 -7.83 -25.67
N ILE A 46 -13.69 -6.50 -25.60
CA ILE A 46 -12.78 -5.73 -24.72
C ILE A 46 -13.28 -5.78 -23.27
N ASN A 47 -14.59 -5.65 -23.05
CA ASN A 47 -15.17 -5.74 -21.71
C ASN A 47 -15.05 -7.15 -21.11
N GLN A 48 -15.12 -8.22 -21.92
CA GLN A 48 -14.83 -9.59 -21.43
C GLN A 48 -13.35 -9.82 -21.09
N ASN A 49 -12.43 -9.06 -21.67
CA ASN A 49 -11.01 -9.17 -21.38
C ASN A 49 -10.64 -8.46 -20.07
N PHE A 50 -11.29 -7.33 -19.75
CA PHE A 50 -11.12 -6.64 -18.46
C PHE A 50 -11.57 -7.45 -17.25
N GLU A 51 -12.69 -8.20 -17.35
CA GLU A 51 -13.14 -9.13 -16.30
C GLU A 51 -12.20 -10.33 -16.09
N ARG A 52 -11.38 -10.68 -17.10
CA ARG A 52 -10.40 -11.78 -17.01
C ARG A 52 -9.01 -11.33 -16.53
N GLU A 53 -8.64 -10.07 -16.74
CA GLU A 53 -7.27 -9.58 -16.52
C GLU A 53 -7.04 -8.88 -15.17
N TYR A 54 -8.06 -8.30 -14.53
CA TYR A 54 -7.92 -7.56 -13.27
C TYR A 54 -8.74 -8.15 -12.12
N ARG A 55 -8.09 -8.41 -10.98
CA ARG A 55 -8.72 -8.90 -9.75
C ARG A 55 -8.88 -7.77 -8.75
N ASN A 56 -9.85 -7.93 -7.86
CA ASN A 56 -9.97 -7.09 -6.68
C ASN A 56 -8.70 -7.21 -5.84
N THR A 57 -8.15 -6.07 -5.39
CA THR A 57 -6.98 -6.07 -4.51
C THR A 57 -7.34 -5.68 -3.11
N ASN A 58 -6.65 -6.34 -2.17
CA ASN A 58 -6.73 -6.04 -0.77
C ASN A 58 -5.41 -5.39 -0.34
N ALA A 59 -5.50 -4.30 0.41
CA ALA A 59 -4.36 -3.71 1.09
C ALA A 59 -4.65 -3.58 2.58
N ILE A 60 -3.69 -4.01 3.39
CA ILE A 60 -3.75 -4.00 4.84
C ILE A 60 -2.62 -3.11 5.35
N ASN A 61 -2.97 -2.17 6.22
CA ASN A 61 -2.01 -1.37 6.97
C ASN A 61 -2.29 -1.53 8.45
N ILE A 62 -1.24 -1.81 9.21
CA ILE A 62 -1.31 -1.92 10.67
C ILE A 62 -0.26 -0.98 11.23
N GLY A 63 -0.66 -0.12 12.17
CA GLY A 63 0.19 0.85 12.82
C GLY A 63 0.03 0.80 14.33
N THR A 64 1.09 1.11 15.05
CA THR A 64 1.03 1.33 16.48
C THR A 64 1.97 2.44 16.89
N GLU A 65 1.52 3.24 17.85
CA GLU A 65 2.32 4.27 18.49
C GLU A 65 2.23 4.07 20.01
N TRP A 66 3.37 4.05 20.69
CA TRP A 66 3.48 3.96 22.14
C TRP A 66 4.29 5.15 22.66
N ARG A 67 3.81 5.77 23.73
CA ARG A 67 4.44 6.90 24.40
C ARG A 67 4.74 6.54 25.85
N PHE A 68 6.01 6.63 26.20
CA PHE A 68 6.55 6.45 27.54
C PHE A 68 7.09 7.81 28.00
N ASP A 69 6.21 8.62 28.59
CA ASP A 69 6.48 10.01 28.98
C ASP A 69 6.99 10.87 27.81
N ARG A 70 8.31 11.03 27.73
CA ARG A 70 9.01 11.83 26.71
C ARG A 70 9.45 11.00 25.51
N LEU A 71 9.47 9.68 25.63
CA LEU A 71 9.84 8.78 24.54
C LEU A 71 8.59 8.36 23.78
N SER A 72 8.66 8.35 22.46
CA SER A 72 7.65 7.80 21.57
C SER A 72 8.26 6.76 20.65
N VAL A 73 7.56 5.65 20.46
CA VAL A 73 7.96 4.55 19.59
C VAL A 73 6.81 4.28 18.64
N ARG A 74 7.11 4.16 17.35
CA ARG A 74 6.14 3.88 16.29
C ARG A 74 6.58 2.64 15.54
N GLY A 75 5.62 1.79 15.22
CA GLY A 75 5.82 0.61 14.37
C GLY A 75 4.68 0.50 13.38
N GLY A 76 4.98 0.04 12.18
CA GLY A 76 3.96 -0.17 11.16
C GLY A 76 4.32 -1.27 10.19
N TYR A 77 3.30 -1.96 9.71
CA TYR A 77 3.38 -2.96 8.65
C TYR A 77 2.37 -2.63 7.57
N LEU A 78 2.80 -2.73 6.33
CA LEU A 78 2.01 -2.53 5.12
C LEU A 78 2.09 -3.82 4.30
N TYR A 79 0.95 -4.25 3.81
CA TYR A 79 0.83 -5.32 2.83
C TYR A 79 -0.20 -4.88 1.78
N GLU A 80 0.16 -4.87 0.51
CA GLU A 80 -0.75 -4.57 -0.61
C GLU A 80 -0.62 -5.65 -1.68
N GLU A 81 -1.74 -6.30 -1.99
CA GLU A 81 -1.84 -7.28 -3.07
C GLU A 81 -1.85 -6.57 -4.43
N ASN A 82 -1.16 -7.13 -5.42
CA ASN A 82 -1.13 -6.58 -6.77
C ASN A 82 -2.43 -6.92 -7.54
N PRO A 83 -2.97 -5.98 -8.36
CA PRO A 83 -4.21 -6.16 -9.11
C PRO A 83 -4.15 -7.12 -10.29
N ASN A 84 -2.96 -7.58 -10.68
CA ASN A 84 -2.82 -8.46 -11.83
C ASN A 84 -3.41 -9.85 -11.57
N THR A 85 -4.12 -10.38 -12.57
CA THR A 85 -4.55 -11.78 -12.55
C THR A 85 -3.47 -12.71 -13.06
N VAL A 86 -3.48 -13.94 -12.54
CA VAL A 86 -2.70 -15.09 -13.03
C VAL A 86 -2.86 -15.31 -14.54
N ALA A 87 -4.05 -15.02 -15.09
CA ALA A 87 -4.36 -15.19 -16.52
C ALA A 87 -3.68 -14.17 -17.43
N ALA A 88 -3.49 -12.92 -16.97
CA ALA A 88 -2.80 -11.87 -17.74
C ALA A 88 -1.29 -12.12 -17.88
N LYS A 89 -0.69 -12.99 -17.05
CA LYS A 89 0.76 -13.25 -17.02
C LYS A 89 1.17 -14.62 -17.56
N GLY A 90 0.24 -15.50 -17.93
CA GLY A 90 0.58 -16.83 -18.48
C GLY A 90 1.31 -17.77 -17.49
N GLY A 91 1.33 -17.45 -16.20
CA GLY A 91 2.02 -18.19 -15.14
C GLY A 91 1.08 -18.83 -14.12
N THR A 92 1.62 -19.62 -13.18
CA THR A 92 0.84 -20.44 -12.23
C THR A 92 0.59 -19.78 -10.87
N ASN A 93 1.32 -18.70 -10.50
CA ASN A 93 1.28 -18.11 -9.16
C ASN A 93 1.18 -16.57 -9.19
N ASN A 94 0.45 -16.00 -8.22
CA ASN A 94 0.22 -14.56 -8.07
C ASN A 94 1.03 -14.01 -6.88
N ASP A 95 2.36 -14.04 -6.97
CA ASP A 95 3.26 -13.65 -5.85
C ASP A 95 3.69 -12.16 -5.88
N ASP A 96 3.13 -11.35 -6.79
CA ASP A 96 3.34 -9.90 -6.79
C ASP A 96 2.65 -9.27 -5.57
N ASN A 97 3.36 -9.11 -4.47
CA ASN A 97 2.86 -8.41 -3.29
C ASN A 97 3.83 -7.29 -2.92
N THR A 98 3.29 -6.14 -2.55
CA THR A 98 4.08 -5.05 -1.94
C THR A 98 4.03 -5.22 -0.43
N GLN A 99 5.18 -5.35 0.20
CA GLN A 99 5.30 -5.43 1.65
C GLN A 99 6.17 -4.29 2.16
N GLY A 100 5.83 -3.74 3.32
CA GLY A 100 6.59 -2.65 3.90
C GLY A 100 6.59 -2.70 5.42
N TYR A 101 7.73 -2.33 6.00
CA TYR A 101 7.91 -2.21 7.44
C TYR A 101 8.34 -0.78 7.73
N SER A 102 7.81 -0.21 8.80
CA SER A 102 8.24 1.09 9.28
C SER A 102 8.45 1.09 10.79
N LEU A 103 9.48 1.77 11.22
CA LEU A 103 9.86 1.96 12.61
C LEU A 103 10.14 3.44 12.84
N GLY A 104 9.75 3.95 13.99
CA GLY A 104 9.98 5.33 14.39
C GLY A 104 10.31 5.44 15.86
N LEU A 105 11.19 6.36 16.20
CA LEU A 105 11.55 6.71 17.56
C LEU A 105 11.55 8.22 17.66
N GLY A 106 10.90 8.77 18.67
CA GLY A 106 10.89 10.19 18.95
C GLY A 106 11.17 10.46 20.42
N TYR A 107 11.89 11.54 20.73
CA TYR A 107 12.14 11.96 22.09
C TYR A 107 11.84 13.44 22.26
N ASP A 108 11.11 13.76 23.33
CA ASP A 108 10.70 15.10 23.71
C ASP A 108 11.57 15.65 24.85
N PHE A 109 12.41 16.63 24.54
CA PHE A 109 13.24 17.34 25.52
C PHE A 109 12.49 18.52 26.18
N GLY A 110 11.22 18.76 25.83
CA GLY A 110 10.38 19.87 26.29
C GLY A 110 10.43 21.06 25.32
N SER A 111 11.63 21.61 25.08
CA SER A 111 11.83 22.70 24.12
C SER A 111 12.15 22.20 22.69
N ILE A 112 12.59 20.95 22.57
CA ILE A 112 13.02 20.34 21.31
C ILE A 112 12.44 18.93 21.23
N LEU A 113 11.87 18.59 20.08
CA LEU A 113 11.37 17.26 19.78
C LEU A 113 12.19 16.69 18.61
N VAL A 114 12.81 15.55 18.84
CA VAL A 114 13.61 14.84 17.83
C VAL A 114 12.85 13.59 17.42
N ASP A 115 12.57 13.44 16.13
CA ASP A 115 11.95 12.26 15.56
C ASP A 115 12.90 11.60 14.55
N LEU A 116 13.01 10.28 14.61
CA LEU A 116 13.77 9.42 13.71
C LEU A 116 12.83 8.36 13.15
N SER A 117 12.90 8.09 11.86
CA SER A 117 12.08 7.06 11.23
C SER A 117 12.85 6.31 10.16
N TYR A 118 12.60 5.01 10.14
CA TYR A 118 13.12 4.05 9.17
C TYR A 118 11.93 3.38 8.47
N ARG A 119 12.00 3.27 7.14
CA ARG A 119 11.01 2.55 6.35
C ARG A 119 11.72 1.70 5.31
N ASN A 120 11.33 0.45 5.23
CA ASN A 120 11.70 -0.45 4.14
C ASN A 120 10.42 -0.86 3.41
N THR A 121 10.46 -0.84 2.08
CA THR A 121 9.36 -1.27 1.23
C THR A 121 9.93 -2.13 0.12
N GLU A 122 9.47 -3.36 0.06
CA GLU A 122 9.77 -4.32 -0.99
C GLU A 122 8.57 -4.40 -1.91
N ARG A 123 8.81 -4.19 -3.20
CA ARG A 123 7.78 -4.24 -4.24
C ARG A 123 8.22 -5.18 -5.34
N GLN A 124 7.41 -6.19 -5.59
CA GLN A 124 7.56 -7.10 -6.71
C GLN A 124 6.58 -6.69 -7.81
N ASP A 125 7.11 -6.34 -8.98
CA ASP A 125 6.34 -6.06 -10.18
C ASP A 125 6.82 -7.02 -11.29
N PHE A 126 5.93 -7.85 -11.88
CA PHE A 126 6.22 -8.48 -13.18
C PHE A 126 5.68 -7.60 -14.33
N GLU A 127 6.57 -7.12 -15.20
CA GLU A 127 6.24 -6.44 -16.45
C GLU A 127 6.27 -7.44 -17.61
N SER A 128 5.14 -7.66 -18.30
CA SER A 128 5.10 -8.44 -19.53
C SER A 128 5.30 -7.52 -20.74
N MET A 129 6.55 -7.29 -21.14
CA MET A 129 6.86 -6.50 -22.34
C MET A 129 6.77 -7.36 -23.60
N TYR A 130 5.58 -7.55 -24.20
CA TYR A 130 5.34 -8.03 -25.58
C TYR A 130 6.16 -9.26 -26.09
N ARG A 131 6.85 -9.99 -25.21
CA ARG A 131 7.72 -11.13 -25.47
C ARG A 131 7.58 -12.11 -24.30
N PRO A 132 7.53 -13.43 -24.56
CA PRO A 132 7.35 -14.43 -23.52
C PRO A 132 8.65 -14.55 -22.72
N GLY A 133 8.67 -13.94 -21.55
CA GLY A 133 9.79 -13.95 -20.62
C GLY A 133 9.47 -13.06 -19.45
N ASP A 134 8.86 -13.63 -18.42
CA ASP A 134 8.55 -12.92 -17.18
C ASP A 134 9.86 -12.51 -16.51
N VAL A 135 10.17 -11.21 -16.53
CA VAL A 135 11.28 -10.66 -15.76
C VAL A 135 10.70 -10.20 -14.43
N ALA A 136 11.07 -10.89 -13.35
CA ALA A 136 10.76 -10.45 -11.99
C ALA A 136 11.57 -9.19 -11.68
N ILE A 137 10.92 -8.05 -11.51
CA ILE A 137 11.57 -6.83 -11.02
C ILE A 137 11.27 -6.73 -9.52
N ASN A 138 12.28 -7.04 -8.70
CA ASN A 138 12.23 -6.80 -7.27
C ASN A 138 12.83 -5.42 -6.98
N SER A 139 11.99 -4.50 -6.52
CA SER A 139 12.36 -3.15 -6.14
C SER A 139 12.36 -3.02 -4.61
N ASN A 140 13.54 -2.85 -4.03
CA ASN A 140 13.72 -2.62 -2.60
C ASN A 140 14.03 -1.15 -2.34
N ALA A 141 13.15 -0.47 -1.61
CA ALA A 141 13.30 0.92 -1.21
C ALA A 141 13.51 1.04 0.30
N CYS A 142 14.70 1.50 0.68
CA CYS A 142 15.04 1.81 2.07
C CYS A 142 15.12 3.33 2.24
N ARG A 143 14.39 3.89 3.21
CA ARG A 143 14.37 5.32 3.51
C ARG A 143 14.60 5.57 5.00
N PHE A 144 15.54 6.44 5.28
CA PHE A 144 15.79 7.00 6.60
C PHE A 144 15.42 8.49 6.60
N SER A 145 14.75 8.96 7.66
CA SER A 145 14.48 10.38 7.85
C SER A 145 14.57 10.77 9.32
N GLY A 146 15.12 11.96 9.56
CA GLY A 146 15.15 12.61 10.87
C GLY A 146 14.46 13.96 10.79
N THR A 147 13.80 14.36 11.87
CA THR A 147 13.14 15.66 11.98
C THR A 147 13.41 16.24 13.37
N ILE A 148 13.71 17.54 13.42
CA ILE A 148 13.90 18.28 14.67
C ILE A 148 12.85 19.39 14.68
N ARG A 149 12.06 19.47 15.74
CA ARG A 149 11.09 20.54 15.98
C ARG A 149 11.52 21.31 17.22
N ILE A 150 11.53 22.64 17.13
CA ILE A 150 11.88 23.53 18.23
C ILE A 150 10.62 24.31 18.60
N ASN A 151 10.21 24.22 19.86
CA ASN A 151 9.11 25.02 20.40
C ASN A 151 9.72 26.26 21.06
N LEU A 152 9.50 27.41 20.43
CA LEU A 152 9.91 28.75 20.90
C LEU A 152 8.84 29.36 21.80
#